data_AF-C6IJL0-F1
#
_entry.id   AF-C6IJL0-F1
#
_cell.length_a   1.000
_cell.length_b   1.000
_cell.length_c   1.000
_cell.angle_alpha   90.00
_cell.angle_beta   90.00
_cell.angle_gamma   90.00
#
_symmetry.space_group_name_H-M   'P 1'
#
loop_
_entity.id
_entity.type
_entity.pdbx_description
1 polymer ?
#
loop_
_entity_poly.entity_id
_entity_poly.type
_entity_poly.pdbx_seq_one_letter_code
_entity_poly.pdbx_strand_id
1 'polypeptide(L)'
;MEHIGKFVLYLILAVNALFVGMLILSAYSPYLQPKIHPIASCLGLAFPIFLAVNICFTLFWVIISYRYALLPVIGFLVCIPQIRTYIPINSTVETIPDGSIKFLSYNVMGFNNLEKKEGKNPILSYLADSEADIICLQEYNSTKNKKYLTDEDIRKALKAYPYRSIHNPEKGGSQLACFSKFPILSARPIKYESTYNGSMQYTLKVNEDTITLINNHLESNKLTKEDKVIYEDMIKDPNAKKVKTGLRQLIKKLAEASAIRSSQADSVAVAIANSKYPTIIACGDFNDASISYTHRILTQQLDDAFTQSGRGLGISYNLNKFYFRIDNILISPNQKAYNCTVDRSIKDSDHYPIWCYIGKQ
;
A
#
# COMPACT_ATOMS: atom_id res chain seq x y z
N MET A 1 16.34 15.36 48.29
CA MET A 1 16.48 14.39 47.17
C MET A 1 15.12 13.87 46.67
N GLU A 2 14.13 13.61 47.53
CA GLU A 2 12.79 13.14 47.09
C GLU A 2 12.04 14.09 46.16
N HIS A 3 12.10 15.41 46.39
CA HIS A 3 11.44 16.40 45.54
C HIS A 3 12.03 16.45 44.12
N ILE A 4 13.34 16.22 43.99
CA ILE A 4 14.03 16.17 42.69
C ILE A 4 13.60 14.91 41.92
N GLY A 5 13.49 13.76 42.61
CA GLY A 5 13.01 12.51 42.01
C GLY A 5 11.57 12.62 41.49
N LYS A 6 10.65 13.19 42.28
CA LYS A 6 9.25 13.42 41.85
C LYS A 6 9.16 14.41 40.68
N PHE A 7 9.97 15.47 40.69
CA PHE A 7 10.01 16.44 39.60
C PHE A 7 10.45 15.78 38.27
N VAL A 8 11.54 15.00 38.28
CA VAL A 8 12.03 14.28 37.10
C VAL A 8 10.97 13.29 36.59
N LEU A 9 10.30 12.58 37.50
CA LEU A 9 9.23 11.64 37.16
C LEU A 9 8.07 12.33 36.42
N TYR A 10 7.59 13.47 36.93
CA TYR A 10 6.53 14.24 36.29
C TYR A 10 6.95 14.86 34.96
N LEU A 11 8.22 15.25 34.81
CA LEU A 11 8.75 15.71 33.54
C LEU A 11 8.73 14.59 32.49
N ILE A 12 9.19 13.38 32.83
CA ILE A 12 9.14 12.22 31.93
C ILE A 12 7.68 11.88 31.58
N LEU A 13 6.77 11.96 32.55
CA LEU A 13 5.34 11.75 32.32
C LEU A 13 4.75 12.78 31.37
N ALA A 14 5.10 14.06 31.51
CA ALA A 14 4.66 15.12 30.61
C ALA A 14 5.19 14.91 29.18
N VAL A 15 6.45 14.49 29.03
CA VAL A 15 7.02 14.13 27.73
C VAL A 15 6.31 12.93 27.12
N ASN A 16 6.00 11.90 27.91
CA ASN A 16 5.22 10.76 27.44
C ASN A 16 3.81 11.19 26.99
N ALA A 17 3.13 12.06 27.75
CA ALA A 17 1.82 12.60 27.38
C ALA A 17 1.86 13.33 26.02
N LEU A 18 2.92 14.11 25.77
CA LEU A 18 3.14 14.73 24.47
C LEU A 18 3.25 13.67 23.36
N PHE A 19 4.03 12.61 23.56
CA PHE A 19 4.17 11.54 22.56
C PHE A 19 2.90 10.71 22.36
N VAL A 20 2.06 10.54 23.39
CA VAL A 20 0.71 9.97 23.23
C VAL A 20 -0.16 10.89 22.38
N GLY A 21 -0.12 12.20 22.63
CA GLY A 21 -0.81 13.19 21.79
C GLY A 21 -0.36 13.12 20.32
N MET A 22 0.94 13.02 20.07
CA MET A 22 1.49 12.89 18.71
C MET A 22 1.11 11.56 18.04
N LEU A 23 1.04 10.45 18.81
CA LEU A 23 0.55 9.17 18.30
C LEU A 23 -0.91 9.29 17.82
N ILE A 24 -1.79 9.90 18.63
CA ILE A 24 -3.20 10.10 18.25
C ILE A 24 -3.30 11.03 17.04
N LEU A 25 -2.60 12.17 17.06
CA LEU A 25 -2.64 13.12 15.93
C LEU A 25 -2.17 12.49 14.61
N SER A 26 -1.12 11.67 14.64
CA SER A 26 -0.66 10.95 13.44
C SER A 26 -1.62 9.84 13.00
N ALA A 27 -2.23 9.10 13.92
CA ALA A 27 -3.24 8.06 13.62
C ALA A 27 -4.48 8.63 12.91
N TYR A 28 -4.89 9.85 13.25
CA TYR A 28 -6.10 10.48 12.73
C TYR A 28 -5.83 11.60 11.71
N SER A 29 -4.57 11.83 11.33
CA SER A 29 -4.24 12.72 10.22
C SER A 29 -4.91 12.37 8.88
N PRO A 30 -5.25 11.09 8.58
CA PRO A 30 -6.01 10.74 7.38
C PRO A 30 -7.37 11.45 7.23
N TYR A 31 -7.93 12.01 8.30
CA TYR A 31 -9.18 12.78 8.24
C TYR A 31 -8.97 14.22 7.71
N LEU A 32 -7.73 14.68 7.60
CA LEU A 32 -7.39 15.97 7.01
C LEU A 32 -7.30 15.82 5.48
N GLN A 33 -8.18 16.52 4.75
CA GLN A 33 -8.20 16.54 3.29
C GLN A 33 -6.88 17.12 2.74
N PRO A 34 -6.04 16.35 1.99
CA PRO A 34 -4.74 16.81 1.53
C PRO A 34 -4.76 18.08 0.68
N LYS A 35 -5.83 18.35 -0.08
CA LYS A 35 -5.95 19.62 -0.83
C LYS A 35 -5.95 20.86 0.07
N ILE A 36 -6.53 20.75 1.26
CA ILE A 36 -6.69 21.87 2.21
C ILE A 36 -5.51 21.89 3.20
N HIS A 37 -5.09 20.70 3.65
CA HIS A 37 -4.08 20.53 4.68
C HIS A 37 -2.95 19.59 4.22
N PRO A 38 -2.19 19.93 3.16
CA PRO A 38 -1.30 18.98 2.49
C PRO A 38 -0.19 18.48 3.42
N ILE A 39 0.45 19.37 4.19
CA ILE A 39 1.51 18.98 5.14
C ILE A 39 0.95 18.18 6.33
N ALA A 40 -0.16 18.64 6.92
CA ALA A 40 -0.72 17.98 8.10
C ALA A 40 -1.31 16.59 7.77
N SER A 41 -1.82 16.41 6.56
CA SER A 41 -2.29 15.09 6.08
C SER A 41 -1.18 14.04 6.07
N CYS A 42 0.08 14.45 5.84
CA CYS A 42 1.25 13.58 5.83
C CYS A 42 1.73 13.13 7.23
N LEU A 43 1.13 13.61 8.33
CA LEU A 43 1.54 13.21 9.69
C LEU A 43 1.45 11.70 9.94
N GLY A 44 0.58 10.99 9.21
CA GLY A 44 0.45 9.54 9.26
C GLY A 44 1.75 8.80 8.90
N LEU A 45 2.66 9.41 8.13
CA LEU A 45 4.00 8.85 7.87
C LEU A 45 4.85 8.71 9.14
N ALA A 46 4.62 9.57 10.15
CA ALA A 46 5.34 9.53 11.43
C ALA A 46 4.68 8.59 12.46
N PHE A 47 3.51 8.03 12.17
CA PHE A 47 2.78 7.08 13.03
C PHE A 47 3.67 5.94 13.58
N PRO A 48 4.43 5.18 12.77
CA PRO A 48 5.29 4.10 13.30
C PRO A 48 6.34 4.58 14.31
N ILE A 49 6.84 5.80 14.14
CA ILE A 49 7.85 6.38 15.05
C ILE A 49 7.20 6.66 16.40
N PHE A 50 6.03 7.33 16.41
CA PHE A 50 5.31 7.61 17.65
C PHE A 50 4.77 6.35 18.31
N LEU A 51 4.40 5.33 17.54
CA LEU A 51 4.02 4.02 18.06
C LEU A 51 5.20 3.37 18.81
N ALA A 52 6.38 3.32 18.18
CA ALA A 52 7.59 2.75 18.79
C ALA A 52 8.02 3.50 20.06
N VAL A 53 8.01 4.84 20.04
CA VAL A 53 8.34 5.68 21.21
C VAL A 53 7.40 5.38 22.38
N ASN A 54 6.09 5.26 22.13
CA ASN A 54 5.12 4.95 23.18
C ASN A 54 5.25 3.50 23.69
N ILE A 55 5.68 2.55 22.84
CA ILE A 55 6.01 1.18 23.29
C ILE A 55 7.18 1.24 24.28
N CYS A 56 8.25 1.99 23.95
CA CYS A 56 9.37 2.20 24.85
C CYS A 56 8.95 2.85 26.17
N PHE A 57 8.09 3.89 26.15
CA PHE A 57 7.53 4.48 27.37
C PHE A 57 6.71 3.48 28.19
N THR A 58 5.93 2.62 27.54
CA THR A 58 5.14 1.59 28.23
C THR A 58 6.06 0.63 28.98
N LEU A 59 7.10 0.12 28.31
CA LEU A 59 8.09 -0.78 28.94
C LEU A 59 8.83 -0.08 30.09
N PHE A 60 9.24 1.17 29.89
CA PHE A 60 9.86 1.99 30.93
C PHE A 60 8.93 2.13 32.16
N TRP A 61 7.66 2.48 31.95
CA TRP A 61 6.72 2.68 33.05
C TRP A 61 6.35 1.39 33.76
N VAL A 62 6.26 0.26 33.06
CA VAL A 62 6.01 -1.04 33.73
C VAL A 62 7.09 -1.37 34.75
N ILE A 63 8.35 -1.02 34.48
CA ILE A 63 9.49 -1.27 35.39
C ILE A 63 9.50 -0.25 36.55
N ILE A 64 9.22 1.02 36.27
CA ILE A 64 9.36 2.11 37.26
C ILE A 64 8.09 2.33 38.09
N SER A 65 6.92 2.38 37.45
CA SER A 65 5.62 2.62 38.08
C SER A 65 4.49 2.25 37.11
N TYR A 66 3.95 1.04 37.28
CA TYR A 66 2.91 0.48 36.40
C TYR A 66 1.67 1.39 36.25
N ARG A 67 1.41 2.27 37.23
CA ARG A 67 0.30 3.24 37.17
C ARG A 67 0.44 4.23 36.03
N TYR A 68 1.66 4.65 35.70
CA TYR A 68 1.91 5.57 34.60
C TYR A 68 1.92 4.88 33.23
N ALA A 69 2.08 3.55 33.20
CA ALA A 69 1.94 2.78 31.97
C ALA A 69 0.51 2.83 31.40
N LEU A 70 -0.49 3.19 32.23
CA LEU A 70 -1.86 3.38 31.76
C LEU A 70 -1.97 4.49 30.71
N LEU A 71 -1.14 5.53 30.77
CA LEU A 71 -1.18 6.65 29.82
C LEU A 71 -0.92 6.21 28.36
N PRO A 72 0.23 5.57 28.02
CA PRO A 72 0.44 5.07 26.67
C PRO A 72 -0.51 3.92 26.31
N VAL A 73 -0.96 3.11 27.28
CA VAL A 73 -1.97 2.06 27.03
C VAL A 73 -3.29 2.67 26.55
N ILE A 74 -3.78 3.74 27.17
CA ILE A 74 -4.96 4.47 26.68
C ILE A 74 -4.71 5.01 25.27
N GLY A 75 -3.52 5.56 25.01
CA GLY A 75 -3.12 5.96 23.66
C GLY A 75 -3.21 4.82 22.64
N PHE A 76 -2.75 3.62 22.98
CA PHE A 76 -2.88 2.45 22.11
C PHE A 76 -4.33 2.04 21.91
N LEU A 77 -5.15 2.03 22.96
CA LEU A 77 -6.57 1.68 22.87
C LEU A 77 -7.31 2.60 21.89
N VAL A 78 -7.06 3.91 21.96
CA VAL A 78 -7.61 4.88 21.01
C VAL A 78 -7.13 4.58 19.58
N CYS A 79 -5.87 4.20 19.40
CA CYS A 79 -5.28 3.94 18.09
C CYS A 79 -5.37 2.49 17.61
N ILE A 80 -6.15 1.61 18.25
CA ILE A 80 -6.25 0.18 17.88
C ILE A 80 -6.53 -0.02 16.38
N PRO A 81 -7.49 0.69 15.75
CA PRO A 81 -7.77 0.50 14.33
C PRO A 81 -6.53 0.78 13.46
N GLN A 82 -5.83 1.88 13.72
CA GLN A 82 -4.62 2.27 12.98
C GLN A 82 -3.45 1.33 13.25
N ILE A 83 -3.28 0.85 14.48
CA ILE A 83 -2.28 -0.16 14.81
C ILE A 83 -2.55 -1.43 14.01
N ARG A 84 -3.81 -1.90 13.95
CA ARG A 84 -4.19 -3.07 13.15
C ARG A 84 -3.98 -2.85 11.65
N THR A 85 -4.29 -1.67 11.13
CA THR A 85 -4.03 -1.32 9.72
C THR A 85 -2.54 -1.32 9.40
N TYR A 86 -1.70 -0.84 10.32
CA TYR A 86 -0.27 -0.68 10.08
C TYR A 86 0.54 -1.96 10.31
N ILE A 87 0.23 -2.71 11.38
CA ILE A 87 0.95 -3.93 11.76
C ILE A 87 -0.04 -5.02 12.24
N PRO A 88 -0.85 -5.59 11.33
CA PRO A 88 -1.77 -6.66 11.69
C PRO A 88 -1.02 -7.89 12.23
N ILE A 89 -1.63 -8.55 13.20
CA ILE A 89 -1.14 -9.79 13.80
C ILE A 89 -2.20 -10.85 13.58
N ASN A 90 -2.14 -11.51 12.42
CA ASN A 90 -3.01 -12.63 12.07
C ASN A 90 -2.18 -13.92 11.92
N SER A 91 -2.84 -15.06 12.10
CA SER A 91 -2.28 -16.39 11.84
C SER A 91 -2.57 -16.80 10.40
N THR A 92 -1.64 -17.53 9.80
CA THR A 92 -1.86 -18.20 8.52
C THR A 92 -2.89 -19.31 8.71
N VAL A 93 -3.82 -19.46 7.76
CA VAL A 93 -4.74 -20.59 7.69
C VAL A 93 -4.16 -21.67 6.77
N GLU A 94 -4.29 -22.94 7.16
CA GLU A 94 -3.80 -24.07 6.36
C GLU A 94 -4.76 -24.44 5.23
N THR A 95 -6.06 -24.48 5.54
CA THR A 95 -7.11 -24.82 4.58
C THR A 95 -7.78 -23.55 4.06
N ILE A 96 -7.62 -23.29 2.77
CA ILE A 96 -8.36 -22.24 2.07
C ILE A 96 -9.76 -22.77 1.71
N PRO A 97 -10.84 -22.02 1.97
CA PRO A 97 -12.19 -22.46 1.61
C PRO A 97 -12.35 -22.71 0.11
N ASP A 98 -13.06 -23.78 -0.24
CA ASP A 98 -13.40 -24.10 -1.63
C ASP A 98 -14.09 -22.93 -2.32
N GLY A 99 -13.78 -22.73 -3.61
CA GLY A 99 -14.32 -21.62 -4.40
C GLY A 99 -13.65 -20.26 -4.15
N SER A 100 -12.66 -20.19 -3.25
CA SER A 100 -11.81 -19.00 -3.12
C SER A 100 -10.93 -18.83 -4.36
N ILE A 101 -10.66 -17.58 -4.75
CA ILE A 101 -9.73 -17.25 -5.82
C ILE A 101 -8.40 -16.74 -5.24
N LYS A 102 -7.28 -17.05 -5.89
CA LYS A 102 -5.99 -16.42 -5.60
C LYS A 102 -5.87 -15.14 -6.43
N PHE A 103 -5.85 -14.00 -5.75
CA PHE A 103 -5.75 -12.67 -6.38
C PHE A 103 -4.35 -12.09 -6.16
N LEU A 104 -3.74 -11.54 -7.21
CA LEU A 104 -2.40 -10.96 -7.16
C LEU A 104 -2.38 -9.55 -7.76
N SER A 105 -1.72 -8.62 -7.09
CA SER A 105 -1.38 -7.31 -7.62
C SER A 105 0.13 -7.07 -7.58
N TYR A 106 0.70 -6.49 -8.63
CA TYR A 106 2.13 -6.23 -8.70
C TYR A 106 2.50 -5.06 -9.60
N ASN A 107 3.15 -4.04 -9.04
CA ASN A 107 3.88 -3.05 -9.84
C ASN A 107 5.18 -3.69 -10.36
N VAL A 108 5.22 -3.93 -11.67
CA VAL A 108 6.30 -4.70 -12.31
C VAL A 108 7.47 -3.84 -12.79
N MET A 109 7.43 -2.52 -12.58
CA MET A 109 8.52 -1.59 -12.96
C MET A 109 8.98 -1.81 -14.41
N GLY A 110 8.03 -1.91 -15.35
CA GLY A 110 8.32 -2.21 -16.76
C GLY A 110 9.00 -3.57 -16.99
N PHE A 111 8.70 -4.56 -16.13
CA PHE A 111 9.38 -5.85 -16.06
C PHE A 111 10.91 -5.74 -15.92
N ASN A 112 11.39 -4.79 -15.11
CA ASN A 112 12.80 -4.46 -14.95
C ASN A 112 13.46 -4.11 -16.29
N ASN A 113 12.97 -3.05 -16.94
CA ASN A 113 13.43 -2.60 -18.26
C ASN A 113 13.30 -3.69 -19.35
N LEU A 114 12.33 -4.59 -19.22
CA LEU A 114 12.07 -5.70 -20.16
C LEU A 114 13.26 -6.66 -20.32
N GLU A 115 14.22 -6.66 -19.40
CA GLU A 115 15.44 -7.46 -19.52
C GLU A 115 15.15 -8.95 -19.40
N LYS A 116 15.88 -9.75 -20.19
CA LYS A 116 15.85 -11.21 -20.13
C LYS A 116 17.16 -11.73 -19.54
N LYS A 117 17.07 -12.56 -18.52
CA LYS A 117 18.18 -13.37 -17.98
C LYS A 117 18.02 -14.77 -18.53
N GLU A 118 19.03 -15.27 -19.25
CA GLU A 118 19.01 -16.61 -19.88
C GLU A 118 17.76 -16.85 -20.75
N GLY A 119 17.33 -15.81 -21.48
CA GLY A 119 16.17 -15.85 -22.38
C GLY A 119 14.81 -15.72 -21.69
N LYS A 120 14.74 -15.64 -20.36
CA LYS A 120 13.50 -15.46 -19.59
C LYS A 120 13.51 -14.15 -18.80
N ASN A 121 12.35 -13.54 -18.59
CA ASN A 121 12.22 -12.44 -17.65
C ASN A 121 11.83 -12.99 -16.27
N PRO A 122 12.56 -12.66 -15.17
CA PRO A 122 12.27 -13.19 -13.85
C PRO A 122 10.87 -12.85 -13.34
N ILE A 123 10.41 -11.61 -13.56
CA ILE A 123 9.07 -11.18 -13.15
C ILE A 123 8.00 -11.97 -13.92
N LEU A 124 8.17 -12.15 -15.23
CA LEU A 124 7.23 -12.98 -16.02
C LEU A 124 7.20 -14.44 -15.54
N SER A 125 8.35 -14.98 -15.15
CA SER A 125 8.43 -16.36 -14.62
C SER A 125 7.68 -16.46 -13.30
N TYR A 126 7.90 -15.52 -12.38
CA TYR A 126 7.16 -15.42 -11.13
C TYR A 126 5.65 -15.32 -11.35
N LEU A 127 5.19 -14.48 -12.28
CA LEU A 127 3.76 -14.36 -12.58
C LEU A 127 3.16 -15.67 -13.10
N ALA A 128 3.89 -16.40 -13.95
CA ALA A 128 3.46 -17.70 -14.47
C ALA A 128 3.38 -18.76 -13.35
N ASP A 129 4.35 -18.75 -12.44
CA ASP A 129 4.46 -19.71 -11.33
C ASP A 129 3.60 -19.32 -10.10
N SER A 130 3.02 -18.11 -10.10
CA SER A 130 2.22 -17.61 -8.97
C SER A 130 0.91 -18.36 -8.75
N GLU A 131 0.44 -19.11 -9.75
CA GLU A 131 -0.85 -19.83 -9.77
C GLU A 131 -2.08 -18.96 -9.49
N ALA A 132 -1.95 -17.62 -9.55
CA ALA A 132 -3.05 -16.69 -9.36
C ALA A 132 -4.19 -16.96 -10.35
N ASP A 133 -5.42 -16.64 -9.98
CA ASP A 133 -6.58 -16.70 -10.88
C ASP A 133 -6.82 -15.37 -11.58
N ILE A 134 -6.48 -14.28 -10.91
CA ILE A 134 -6.54 -12.91 -11.44
C ILE A 134 -5.26 -12.18 -11.04
N ILE A 135 -4.63 -11.53 -12.01
CA ILE A 135 -3.42 -10.72 -11.86
C ILE A 135 -3.71 -9.29 -12.33
N CYS A 136 -3.47 -8.31 -11.46
CA CYS A 136 -3.44 -6.90 -11.80
C CYS A 136 -2.00 -6.37 -11.77
N LEU A 137 -1.56 -5.78 -12.89
CA LEU A 137 -0.21 -5.22 -13.01
C LEU A 137 -0.26 -3.70 -13.16
N GLN A 138 0.69 -3.04 -12.51
CA GLN A 138 1.02 -1.62 -12.68
C GLN A 138 2.38 -1.50 -13.37
N GLU A 139 2.61 -0.41 -14.10
CA GLU A 139 3.81 -0.22 -14.92
C GLU A 139 4.07 -1.38 -15.90
N TYR A 140 3.00 -1.93 -16.46
CA TYR A 140 3.11 -2.93 -17.50
C TYR A 140 3.82 -2.34 -18.72
N ASN A 141 4.67 -3.14 -19.36
CA ASN A 141 5.29 -2.75 -20.62
C ASN A 141 5.66 -3.99 -21.44
N SER A 142 5.79 -3.81 -22.75
CA SER A 142 6.30 -4.84 -23.65
C SER A 142 6.88 -4.19 -24.92
N THR A 143 7.71 -4.92 -25.66
CA THR A 143 8.26 -4.42 -26.93
C THR A 143 8.10 -5.42 -28.07
N LYS A 144 8.38 -4.98 -29.30
CA LYS A 144 8.49 -5.85 -30.48
C LYS A 144 9.91 -6.38 -30.70
N ASN A 145 10.91 -5.81 -30.01
CA ASN A 145 12.29 -6.25 -30.10
C ASN A 145 12.51 -7.56 -29.32
N LYS A 146 12.79 -8.66 -30.04
CA LYS A 146 12.98 -10.00 -29.45
C LYS A 146 14.12 -10.10 -28.43
N LYS A 147 15.07 -9.17 -28.43
CA LYS A 147 16.13 -9.06 -27.41
C LYS A 147 15.56 -8.85 -26.00
N TYR A 148 14.42 -8.17 -25.91
CA TYR A 148 13.74 -7.84 -24.65
C TYR A 148 12.41 -8.59 -24.55
N LEU A 149 11.71 -8.42 -23.44
CA LEU A 149 10.40 -9.01 -23.20
C LEU A 149 9.34 -8.51 -24.18
N THR A 150 8.77 -9.44 -24.94
CA THR A 150 7.74 -9.16 -25.96
C THR A 150 6.35 -9.56 -25.50
N ASP A 151 5.32 -9.00 -26.13
CA ASP A 151 3.92 -9.40 -25.91
C ASP A 151 3.67 -10.88 -26.29
N GLU A 152 4.45 -11.46 -27.21
CA GLU A 152 4.40 -12.89 -27.52
C GLU A 152 4.96 -13.74 -26.36
N ASP A 153 6.08 -13.34 -25.77
CA ASP A 153 6.64 -14.01 -24.59
C ASP A 153 5.64 -14.01 -23.43
N ILE A 154 5.02 -12.85 -23.17
CA ILE A 154 4.04 -12.67 -22.10
C ILE A 154 2.80 -13.56 -22.36
N ARG A 155 2.24 -13.54 -23.58
CA ARG A 155 1.13 -14.43 -23.95
C ARG A 155 1.46 -15.90 -23.74
N LYS A 156 2.66 -16.32 -24.14
CA LYS A 156 3.08 -17.73 -24.05
C LYS A 156 3.22 -18.16 -22.60
N ALA A 157 3.85 -17.35 -21.76
CA ALA A 157 4.05 -17.64 -20.34
C ALA A 157 2.73 -17.60 -19.56
N LEU A 158 1.87 -16.60 -19.83
CA LEU A 158 0.58 -16.40 -19.17
C LEU A 158 -0.58 -17.04 -19.95
N LYS A 159 -0.34 -18.15 -20.66
CA LYS A 159 -1.36 -18.86 -21.45
C LYS A 159 -2.56 -19.35 -20.62
N ALA A 160 -2.38 -19.52 -19.31
CA ALA A 160 -3.44 -19.89 -18.36
C ALA A 160 -4.49 -18.78 -18.19
N TYR A 161 -4.21 -17.55 -18.63
CA TYR A 161 -5.08 -16.38 -18.51
C TYR A 161 -5.63 -15.98 -19.89
N PRO A 162 -6.66 -16.68 -20.42
CA PRO A 162 -7.19 -16.43 -21.76
C PRO A 162 -7.87 -15.05 -21.87
N TYR A 163 -8.27 -14.44 -20.76
CA TYR A 163 -8.87 -13.12 -20.73
C TYR A 163 -7.86 -12.10 -20.23
N ARG A 164 -7.61 -11.08 -21.05
CA ARG A 164 -6.70 -9.99 -20.69
C ARG A 164 -7.18 -8.64 -21.19
N SER A 165 -6.82 -7.61 -20.43
CA SER A 165 -7.02 -6.22 -20.81
C SER A 165 -5.76 -5.44 -20.50
N ILE A 166 -5.21 -4.76 -21.50
CA ILE A 166 -4.04 -3.88 -21.37
C ILE A 166 -4.52 -2.48 -21.72
N HIS A 167 -4.42 -1.56 -20.77
CA HIS A 167 -4.76 -0.16 -20.96
C HIS A 167 -3.51 0.68 -21.19
N ASN A 168 -3.47 1.34 -22.34
CA ASN A 168 -2.45 2.31 -22.70
C ASN A 168 -3.04 3.72 -22.54
N PRO A 169 -2.54 4.54 -21.59
CA PRO A 169 -3.02 5.91 -21.44
C PRO A 169 -2.72 6.74 -22.69
N GLU A 170 -3.68 7.56 -23.13
CA GLU A 170 -3.61 8.34 -24.38
C GLU A 170 -2.39 9.27 -24.45
N LYS A 171 -1.91 9.77 -23.31
CA LYS A 171 -0.79 10.72 -23.21
C LYS A 171 0.58 10.06 -22.97
N GLY A 172 0.71 8.75 -23.15
CA GLY A 172 1.99 8.02 -22.97
C GLY A 172 2.36 7.75 -21.51
N GLY A 173 1.37 7.35 -20.70
CA GLY A 173 1.53 7.05 -19.27
C GLY A 173 1.82 5.58 -18.92
N SER A 174 1.84 5.28 -17.63
CA SER A 174 1.98 3.93 -17.07
C SER A 174 0.83 3.03 -17.53
N GLN A 175 1.16 1.87 -18.13
CA GLN A 175 0.14 0.93 -18.57
C GLN A 175 -0.34 0.08 -17.40
N LEU A 176 -1.65 -0.16 -17.37
CA LEU A 176 -2.28 -1.10 -16.45
C LEU A 176 -2.67 -2.35 -17.21
N ALA A 177 -2.41 -3.52 -16.62
CA ALA A 177 -2.86 -4.79 -17.20
C ALA A 177 -3.68 -5.60 -16.20
N CYS A 178 -4.66 -6.33 -16.71
CA CYS A 178 -5.41 -7.35 -15.99
C CYS A 178 -5.32 -8.65 -16.78
N PHE A 179 -4.86 -9.73 -16.16
CA PHE A 179 -4.86 -11.09 -16.69
C PHE A 179 -5.77 -11.93 -15.81
N SER A 180 -6.66 -12.71 -16.42
CA SER A 180 -7.71 -13.42 -15.71
C SER A 180 -7.96 -14.80 -16.33
N LYS A 181 -8.11 -15.82 -15.47
CA LYS A 181 -8.68 -17.12 -15.85
C LYS A 181 -10.18 -17.01 -16.15
N PHE A 182 -10.83 -15.97 -15.63
CA PHE A 182 -12.26 -15.69 -15.74
C PHE A 182 -12.58 -14.62 -16.81
N PRO A 183 -13.75 -14.65 -17.46
CA PRO A 183 -14.15 -13.66 -18.46
C PRO A 183 -14.13 -12.22 -17.96
N ILE A 184 -13.46 -11.33 -18.70
CA ILE A 184 -13.55 -9.87 -18.54
C ILE A 184 -14.68 -9.37 -19.45
N LEU A 185 -15.81 -9.00 -18.86
CA LEU A 185 -17.02 -8.56 -19.58
C LEU A 185 -16.93 -7.11 -20.07
N SER A 186 -16.23 -6.26 -19.33
CA SER A 186 -15.99 -4.87 -19.72
C SER A 186 -14.72 -4.34 -19.07
N ALA A 187 -14.04 -3.41 -19.72
CA ALA A 187 -12.90 -2.67 -19.17
C ALA A 187 -13.04 -1.19 -19.53
N ARG A 188 -12.92 -0.30 -18.54
CA ARG A 188 -12.98 1.16 -18.75
C ARG A 188 -12.08 1.92 -17.78
N PRO A 189 -11.45 3.02 -18.21
CA PRO A 189 -10.71 3.88 -17.28
C PRO A 189 -11.67 4.62 -16.34
N ILE A 190 -11.26 4.80 -15.08
CA ILE A 190 -11.90 5.74 -14.16
C ILE A 190 -11.38 7.14 -14.51
N LYS A 191 -12.30 8.08 -14.76
CA LYS A 191 -11.94 9.42 -15.24
C LYS A 191 -11.53 10.33 -14.07
N TYR A 192 -10.30 10.81 -14.13
CA TYR A 192 -9.78 11.91 -13.32
C TYR A 192 -8.54 12.49 -14.01
N GLU A 193 -8.11 13.67 -13.58
CA GLU A 193 -6.88 14.28 -14.09
C GLU A 193 -5.65 13.50 -13.62
N SER A 194 -4.84 13.03 -14.57
CA SER A 194 -3.50 12.51 -14.30
C SER A 194 -2.60 12.71 -15.52
N THR A 195 -1.33 12.95 -15.26
CA THR A 195 -0.31 13.12 -16.31
C THR A 195 0.30 11.80 -16.76
N TYR A 196 0.32 10.79 -15.88
CA TYR A 196 1.09 9.55 -16.11
C TYR A 196 0.39 8.30 -15.55
N ASN A 197 -0.29 8.45 -14.43
CA ASN A 197 -0.91 7.39 -13.64
C ASN A 197 -2.39 7.20 -14.02
N GLY A 198 -3.03 6.14 -13.51
CA GLY A 198 -4.39 5.81 -13.94
C GLY A 198 -5.04 4.72 -13.10
N SER A 199 -6.35 4.53 -13.31
CA SER A 199 -7.12 3.46 -12.69
C SER A 199 -8.07 2.87 -13.71
N MET A 200 -8.20 1.55 -13.70
CA MET A 200 -9.09 0.80 -14.60
C MET A 200 -10.15 0.08 -13.78
N GLN A 201 -11.41 0.24 -14.19
CA GLN A 201 -12.53 -0.55 -13.70
C GLN A 201 -12.87 -1.65 -14.70
N TYR A 202 -12.95 -2.87 -14.22
CA TYR A 202 -13.33 -4.06 -14.95
C TYR A 202 -14.61 -4.66 -14.37
N THR A 203 -15.37 -5.34 -15.22
CA THR A 203 -16.45 -6.24 -14.78
C THR A 203 -16.01 -7.65 -15.15
N LEU A 204 -15.92 -8.56 -14.17
CA LEU A 204 -15.51 -9.95 -14.40
C LEU A 204 -16.63 -10.90 -14.01
N LYS A 205 -16.80 -12.00 -14.76
CA LYS A 205 -17.65 -13.13 -14.35
C LYS A 205 -16.79 -14.18 -13.64
N VAL A 206 -16.75 -14.15 -12.32
CA VAL A 206 -15.92 -15.04 -11.49
C VAL A 206 -16.81 -16.12 -10.87
N ASN A 207 -16.59 -17.37 -11.27
CA ASN A 207 -17.50 -18.47 -10.94
C ASN A 207 -18.95 -18.11 -11.33
N GLU A 208 -19.89 -18.19 -10.40
CA GLU A 208 -21.30 -17.81 -10.57
C GLU A 208 -21.59 -16.32 -10.25
N ASP A 209 -20.57 -15.54 -9.89
CA ASP A 209 -20.73 -14.13 -9.51
C ASP A 209 -20.22 -13.18 -10.60
N THR A 210 -20.74 -11.95 -10.60
CA THR A 210 -20.22 -10.84 -11.40
C THR A 210 -19.66 -9.78 -10.48
N ILE A 211 -18.36 -9.50 -10.60
CA ILE A 211 -17.65 -8.62 -9.68
C ILE A 211 -17.17 -7.36 -10.39
N THR A 212 -17.09 -6.26 -9.65
CA THR A 212 -16.33 -5.08 -10.06
C THR A 212 -14.89 -5.23 -9.58
N LEU A 213 -13.92 -5.11 -10.49
CA LEU A 213 -12.50 -5.08 -10.17
C LEU A 213 -11.92 -3.71 -10.52
N ILE A 214 -11.16 -3.09 -9.63
CA ILE A 214 -10.48 -1.82 -9.88
C ILE A 214 -8.97 -2.01 -9.69
N ASN A 215 -8.20 -1.82 -10.77
CA ASN A 215 -6.74 -1.78 -10.74
C ASN A 215 -6.29 -0.33 -10.71
N ASN A 216 -5.62 0.09 -9.62
CA ASN A 216 -5.17 1.45 -9.40
C ASN A 216 -3.64 1.53 -9.51
N HIS A 217 -3.14 2.56 -10.18
CA HIS A 217 -1.79 3.05 -10.01
C HIS A 217 -1.90 4.56 -9.81
N LEU A 218 -1.98 5.01 -8.56
CA LEU A 218 -2.25 6.42 -8.21
C LEU A 218 -0.96 7.26 -8.23
N GLU A 219 -1.11 8.58 -8.13
CA GLU A 219 -0.02 9.56 -8.24
C GLU A 219 1.18 9.20 -7.35
N SER A 220 2.36 9.08 -7.96
CA SER A 220 3.60 8.82 -7.22
C SER A 220 4.06 10.04 -6.43
N ASN A 221 4.92 9.81 -5.44
CA ASN A 221 5.56 10.89 -4.67
C ASN A 221 6.61 11.68 -5.46
N LYS A 222 6.87 11.31 -6.73
CA LYS A 222 7.84 11.94 -7.65
C LYS A 222 9.23 12.15 -7.02
N LEU A 223 9.62 11.24 -6.12
CA LEU A 223 10.94 11.26 -5.51
C LEU A 223 11.99 10.90 -6.57
N THR A 224 12.85 11.87 -6.89
CA THR A 224 13.96 11.67 -7.83
C THR A 224 15.02 10.78 -7.20
N LYS A 225 15.96 10.26 -8.00
CA LYS A 225 17.09 9.48 -7.47
C LYS A 225 17.87 10.29 -6.44
N GLU A 226 18.04 11.59 -6.67
CA GLU A 226 18.71 12.51 -5.76
C GLU A 226 17.94 12.66 -4.44
N ASP A 227 16.61 12.80 -4.46
CA ASP A 227 15.82 12.83 -3.22
C ASP A 227 15.99 11.55 -2.40
N LYS A 228 16.02 10.40 -3.09
CA LYS A 228 16.17 9.09 -2.44
C LYS A 228 17.56 8.91 -1.83
N VAL A 229 18.60 9.40 -2.49
CA VAL A 229 19.97 9.44 -1.95
C VAL A 229 20.04 10.38 -0.74
N ILE A 230 19.44 11.57 -0.81
CA ILE A 230 19.37 12.51 0.32
C ILE A 230 18.72 11.83 1.53
N TYR A 231 17.62 11.09 1.33
CA TYR A 231 16.98 10.34 2.40
C TYR A 231 17.89 9.27 3.01
N GLU A 232 18.54 8.46 2.17
CA GLU A 232 19.45 7.41 2.62
C GLU A 232 20.65 7.99 3.40
N ASP A 233 21.20 9.11 2.93
CA ASP A 233 22.29 9.83 3.58
C ASP A 233 21.87 10.40 4.94
N MET A 234 20.65 10.94 5.07
CA MET A 234 20.11 11.38 6.37
C MET A 234 20.02 10.25 7.39
N ILE A 235 19.74 9.02 6.94
CA ILE A 235 19.71 7.83 7.81
C ILE A 235 21.13 7.40 8.21
N LYS A 236 22.10 7.48 7.29
CA LYS A 236 23.49 7.05 7.53
C LYS A 236 24.28 8.04 8.38
N ASP A 237 24.14 9.33 8.11
CA ASP A 237 24.85 10.43 8.77
C ASP A 237 23.85 11.55 9.14
N PRO A 238 23.17 11.42 10.30
CA PRO A 238 22.12 12.34 10.72
C PRO A 238 22.67 13.68 11.24
N ASN A 239 23.28 14.47 10.36
CA ASN A 239 23.66 15.85 10.67
C ASN A 239 22.44 16.79 10.69
N ALA A 240 22.27 17.58 11.75
CA ALA A 240 21.10 18.42 11.98
C ALA A 240 20.72 19.34 10.79
N LYS A 241 21.71 19.95 10.10
CA LYS A 241 21.43 20.85 8.97
C LYS A 241 20.99 20.09 7.71
N LYS A 242 21.64 18.95 7.44
CA LYS A 242 21.29 18.04 6.33
C LYS A 242 19.87 17.49 6.54
N VAL A 243 19.60 16.99 7.75
CA VAL A 243 18.28 16.45 8.14
C VAL A 243 17.18 17.49 7.96
N LYS A 244 17.38 18.71 8.47
CA LYS A 244 16.37 19.78 8.36
C LYS A 244 16.05 20.13 6.90
N THR A 245 17.07 20.23 6.04
CA THR A 245 16.87 20.66 4.65
C THR A 245 16.26 19.54 3.80
N GLY A 246 16.79 18.33 3.91
CA GLY A 246 16.28 17.16 3.19
C GLY A 246 14.84 16.82 3.59
N LEU A 247 14.53 16.83 4.89
CA LEU A 247 13.17 16.58 5.38
C LEU A 247 12.17 17.61 4.84
N ARG A 248 12.54 18.90 4.80
CA ARG A 248 11.67 19.95 4.26
C ARG A 248 11.35 19.74 2.78
N GLN A 249 12.35 19.33 1.98
CA GLN A 249 12.16 19.05 0.55
C GLN A 249 11.28 17.82 0.34
N LEU A 250 11.51 16.73 1.08
CA LEU A 250 10.71 15.51 1.02
C LEU A 250 9.26 15.77 1.43
N ILE A 251 9.03 16.44 2.57
CA ILE A 251 7.67 16.77 3.03
C ILE A 251 6.92 17.59 1.97
N LYS A 252 7.59 18.56 1.32
CA LYS A 252 6.95 19.35 0.27
C LYS A 252 6.48 18.48 -0.90
N LYS A 253 7.33 17.58 -1.40
CA LYS A 253 6.97 16.67 -2.51
C LYS A 253 5.86 15.70 -2.12
N LEU A 254 5.94 15.12 -0.93
CA LEU A 254 4.91 14.24 -0.38
C LEU A 254 3.56 14.97 -0.25
N ALA A 255 3.58 16.21 0.25
CA ALA A 255 2.40 17.04 0.43
C ALA A 255 1.74 17.41 -0.92
N GLU A 256 2.54 17.78 -1.92
CA GLU A 256 2.06 18.05 -3.29
C GLU A 256 1.47 16.81 -3.95
N ALA A 257 2.16 15.67 -3.87
CA ALA A 257 1.67 14.40 -4.40
C ALA A 257 0.39 13.92 -3.70
N SER A 258 0.32 14.05 -2.38
CA SER A 258 -0.86 13.72 -1.57
C SER A 258 -2.09 14.53 -2.00
N ALA A 259 -1.92 15.83 -2.28
CA ALA A 259 -3.01 16.68 -2.76
C ALA A 259 -3.57 16.22 -4.12
N ILE A 260 -2.70 15.85 -5.07
CA ILE A 260 -3.14 15.31 -6.37
C ILE A 260 -3.84 13.97 -6.17
N ARG A 261 -3.18 13.05 -5.44
CA ARG A 261 -3.65 11.69 -5.17
C ARG A 261 -5.01 11.66 -4.49
N SER A 262 -5.27 12.59 -3.57
CA SER A 262 -6.58 12.68 -2.89
C SER A 262 -7.74 12.81 -3.87
N SER A 263 -7.59 13.59 -4.95
CA SER A 263 -8.62 13.69 -6.00
C SER A 263 -8.86 12.37 -6.72
N GLN A 264 -7.77 11.63 -6.97
CA GLN A 264 -7.83 10.34 -7.67
C GLN A 264 -8.51 9.31 -6.77
N ALA A 265 -8.16 9.27 -5.49
CA ALA A 265 -8.80 8.44 -4.48
C ALA A 265 -10.30 8.76 -4.35
N ASP A 266 -10.67 10.04 -4.32
CA ASP A 266 -12.08 10.47 -4.31
C ASP A 266 -12.84 9.95 -5.55
N SER A 267 -12.25 10.05 -6.75
CA SER A 267 -12.86 9.52 -7.98
C SER A 267 -13.00 7.99 -7.97
N VAL A 268 -12.02 7.28 -7.43
CA VAL A 268 -12.08 5.81 -7.27
C VAL A 268 -13.16 5.43 -6.24
N ALA A 269 -13.26 6.15 -5.12
CA ALA A 269 -14.32 5.94 -4.14
C ALA A 269 -15.72 6.16 -4.72
N VAL A 270 -15.89 7.17 -5.60
CA VAL A 270 -17.14 7.37 -6.35
C VAL A 270 -17.42 6.18 -7.29
N ALA A 271 -16.39 5.61 -7.95
CA ALA A 271 -16.56 4.43 -8.79
C ALA A 271 -16.94 3.17 -7.99
N ILE A 272 -16.39 3.01 -6.77
CA ILE A 272 -16.77 1.96 -5.82
C ILE A 272 -18.24 2.13 -5.40
N ALA A 273 -18.62 3.34 -4.95
CA ALA A 273 -19.97 3.64 -4.49
C ALA A 273 -21.04 3.44 -5.58
N ASN A 274 -20.69 3.73 -6.84
CA ASN A 274 -21.60 3.59 -7.99
C ASN A 274 -21.51 2.20 -8.65
N SER A 275 -20.79 1.25 -8.06
CA SER A 275 -20.73 -0.13 -8.57
C SER A 275 -22.14 -0.73 -8.59
N LYS A 276 -22.50 -1.35 -9.71
CA LYS A 276 -23.77 -2.09 -9.85
C LYS A 276 -23.75 -3.44 -9.13
N TYR A 277 -22.56 -3.95 -8.83
CA TYR A 277 -22.35 -5.26 -8.23
C TYR A 277 -21.89 -5.09 -6.78
N PRO A 278 -22.41 -5.91 -5.84
CA PRO A 278 -22.05 -5.83 -4.43
C PRO A 278 -20.63 -6.35 -4.15
N THR A 279 -20.14 -7.27 -4.98
CA THR A 279 -18.81 -7.86 -4.87
C THR A 279 -17.80 -6.99 -5.60
N ILE A 280 -16.86 -6.40 -4.85
CA ILE A 280 -15.89 -5.42 -5.35
C ILE A 280 -14.49 -5.78 -4.85
N ILE A 281 -13.52 -5.81 -5.75
CA ILE A 281 -12.09 -5.85 -5.42
C ILE A 281 -11.45 -4.57 -5.94
N ALA A 282 -10.73 -3.84 -5.11
CA ALA A 282 -9.92 -2.70 -5.53
C ALA A 282 -8.47 -2.93 -5.09
N CYS A 283 -7.53 -2.90 -6.01
CA CYS A 283 -6.14 -3.23 -5.74
C CYS A 283 -5.16 -2.27 -6.42
N GLY A 284 -3.88 -2.49 -6.18
CA GLY A 284 -2.79 -1.86 -6.91
C GLY A 284 -1.89 -1.00 -6.05
N ASP A 285 -1.04 -0.25 -6.72
CA ASP A 285 -0.10 0.68 -6.10
C ASP A 285 -0.83 2.01 -5.83
N PHE A 286 -1.12 2.25 -4.55
CA PHE A 286 -1.77 3.49 -4.13
C PHE A 286 -0.77 4.62 -3.95
N ASN A 287 0.55 4.35 -4.00
CA ASN A 287 1.62 5.30 -3.77
C ASN A 287 1.55 6.06 -2.41
N ASP A 288 0.75 5.54 -1.48
CA ASP A 288 0.47 6.16 -0.18
C ASP A 288 0.57 5.13 0.95
N ALA A 289 0.97 5.60 2.13
CA ALA A 289 1.16 4.73 3.28
C ALA A 289 -0.18 4.22 3.84
N SER A 290 -0.14 3.17 4.67
CA SER A 290 -1.34 2.57 5.26
C SER A 290 -2.13 3.51 6.19
N ILE A 291 -1.47 4.51 6.79
CA ILE A 291 -2.14 5.58 7.55
C ILE A 291 -2.15 6.84 6.69
N SER A 292 -3.07 6.89 5.73
CA SER A 292 -3.19 8.00 4.77
C SER A 292 -4.63 8.32 4.42
N TYR A 293 -4.87 9.52 3.90
CA TYR A 293 -6.18 9.93 3.38
C TYR A 293 -6.65 8.97 2.28
N THR A 294 -5.76 8.59 1.36
CA THR A 294 -6.05 7.67 0.26
C THR A 294 -6.57 6.32 0.77
N HIS A 295 -5.84 5.69 1.70
CA HIS A 295 -6.26 4.43 2.30
C HIS A 295 -7.59 4.57 3.04
N ARG A 296 -7.75 5.63 3.85
CA ARG A 296 -9.01 5.89 4.59
C ARG A 296 -10.21 6.03 3.64
N ILE A 297 -10.07 6.78 2.55
CA ILE A 297 -11.16 7.00 1.59
C ILE A 297 -11.54 5.70 0.87
N LEU A 298 -10.56 4.93 0.42
CA LEU A 298 -10.83 3.70 -0.31
C LEU A 298 -11.34 2.56 0.59
N THR A 299 -11.09 2.63 1.90
CA THR A 299 -11.58 1.67 2.90
C THR A 299 -12.88 2.09 3.61
N GLN A 300 -13.56 3.16 3.17
CA GLN A 300 -14.85 3.52 3.75
C GLN A 300 -15.95 2.49 3.45
N GLN A 301 -15.85 1.80 2.31
CA GLN A 301 -16.82 0.79 1.84
C GLN A 301 -16.18 -0.58 1.59
N LEU A 302 -14.86 -0.69 1.72
CA LEU A 302 -14.09 -1.90 1.46
C LEU A 302 -13.19 -2.20 2.66
N ASP A 303 -12.93 -3.48 2.89
CA ASP A 303 -12.00 -3.95 3.89
C ASP A 303 -10.60 -4.16 3.29
N ASP A 304 -9.55 -3.80 4.03
CA ASP A 304 -8.17 -4.10 3.64
C ASP A 304 -7.84 -5.57 3.91
N ALA A 305 -7.59 -6.34 2.84
CA ALA A 305 -7.28 -7.76 2.90
C ALA A 305 -6.02 -8.07 3.71
N PHE A 306 -5.03 -7.16 3.68
CA PHE A 306 -3.82 -7.29 4.48
C PHE A 306 -4.11 -7.08 5.97
N THR A 307 -4.99 -6.13 6.29
CA THR A 307 -5.45 -5.94 7.68
C THR A 307 -6.24 -7.15 8.19
N GLN A 308 -7.10 -7.73 7.35
CA GLN A 308 -7.90 -8.91 7.70
C GLN A 308 -7.08 -10.19 7.92
N SER A 309 -6.05 -10.43 7.10
CA SER A 309 -5.39 -11.75 7.04
C SER A 309 -3.86 -11.73 6.88
N GLY A 310 -3.27 -10.55 6.73
CA GLY A 310 -1.82 -10.37 6.63
C GLY A 310 -1.12 -10.30 7.99
N ARG A 311 0.21 -10.26 7.98
CA ARG A 311 1.03 -10.26 9.19
C ARG A 311 2.21 -9.31 9.11
N GLY A 312 2.45 -8.57 10.18
CA GLY A 312 3.58 -7.66 10.31
C GLY A 312 3.42 -6.41 9.45
N LEU A 313 4.54 -5.77 9.10
CA LEU A 313 4.53 -4.45 8.43
C LEU A 313 4.09 -4.50 6.96
N GLY A 314 4.13 -5.66 6.31
CA GLY A 314 3.74 -5.79 4.90
C GLY A 314 4.48 -4.86 3.93
N ILE A 315 5.74 -4.52 4.20
CA ILE A 315 6.52 -3.60 3.35
C ILE A 315 6.54 -4.13 1.92
N SER A 316 5.93 -3.36 1.00
CA SER A 316 5.80 -3.68 -0.41
C SER A 316 6.76 -2.86 -1.26
N TYR A 317 7.06 -1.62 -0.88
CA TYR A 317 8.12 -0.82 -1.51
C TYR A 317 9.46 -1.00 -0.79
N ASN A 318 10.56 -1.21 -1.52
CA ASN A 318 11.83 -1.58 -0.89
C ASN A 318 13.07 -0.79 -1.34
N LEU A 319 12.92 0.20 -2.20
CA LEU A 319 14.05 0.95 -2.75
C LEU A 319 14.61 1.99 -1.75
N ASN A 320 15.94 2.16 -1.72
CA ASN A 320 16.63 3.21 -0.95
C ASN A 320 16.20 3.34 0.53
N LYS A 321 15.89 2.21 1.19
CA LYS A 321 15.41 2.17 2.58
C LYS A 321 14.07 2.87 2.83
N PHE A 322 13.31 3.18 1.78
CA PHE A 322 11.90 3.54 1.93
C PHE A 322 11.10 2.26 2.11
N TYR A 323 10.81 1.92 3.36
CA TYR A 323 10.09 0.70 3.73
C TYR A 323 8.63 1.02 4.03
N PHE A 324 7.80 1.06 2.99
CA PHE A 324 6.37 1.34 3.12
C PHE A 324 5.52 0.23 2.51
N ARG A 325 4.32 0.05 3.05
CA ARG A 325 3.25 -0.71 2.41
C ARG A 325 2.38 0.27 1.63
N ILE A 326 2.52 0.26 0.31
CA ILE A 326 1.79 1.15 -0.61
C ILE A 326 0.97 0.36 -1.64
N ASP A 327 1.22 -0.93 -1.77
CA ASP A 327 0.44 -1.86 -2.57
C ASP A 327 -0.66 -2.49 -1.72
N ASN A 328 -1.89 -2.46 -2.22
CA ASN A 328 -3.07 -2.85 -1.46
C ASN A 328 -3.98 -3.79 -2.24
N ILE A 329 -4.72 -4.63 -1.51
CA ILE A 329 -5.88 -5.37 -1.99
C ILE A 329 -7.01 -5.07 -1.02
N LEU A 330 -8.07 -4.44 -1.51
CA LEU A 330 -9.28 -4.11 -0.79
C LEU A 330 -10.43 -4.95 -1.34
N ILE A 331 -11.30 -5.44 -0.47
CA ILE A 331 -12.42 -6.33 -0.82
C ILE A 331 -13.71 -5.82 -0.19
N SER A 332 -14.86 -6.11 -0.81
CA SER A 332 -16.15 -5.72 -0.24
C SER A 332 -16.50 -6.57 1.00
N PRO A 333 -17.33 -6.05 1.95
CA PRO A 333 -17.62 -6.74 3.22
C PRO A 333 -18.34 -8.10 3.11
N ASN A 334 -18.82 -8.48 1.91
CA ASN A 334 -19.37 -9.81 1.64
C ASN A 334 -18.29 -10.84 1.22
N GLN A 335 -17.01 -10.44 1.27
CA GLN A 335 -15.86 -11.27 0.97
C GLN A 335 -14.95 -11.38 2.20
N LYS A 336 -14.12 -12.42 2.22
CA LYS A 336 -13.12 -12.62 3.25
C LYS A 336 -11.77 -12.96 2.64
N ALA A 337 -10.73 -12.28 3.12
CA ALA A 337 -9.36 -12.55 2.73
C ALA A 337 -8.72 -13.62 3.61
N TYR A 338 -7.85 -14.43 2.99
CA TYR A 338 -7.03 -15.43 3.66
C TYR A 338 -5.58 -15.32 3.17
N ASN A 339 -4.65 -15.45 4.11
CA ASN A 339 -3.21 -15.49 3.87
C ASN A 339 -2.68 -14.33 2.99
N CYS A 340 -3.18 -13.11 3.19
CA CYS A 340 -2.68 -11.96 2.45
C CYS A 340 -1.18 -11.74 2.72
N THR A 341 -0.39 -11.82 1.67
CA THR A 341 1.07 -11.91 1.73
C THR A 341 1.68 -10.89 0.80
N VAL A 342 2.66 -10.15 1.32
CA VAL A 342 3.61 -9.38 0.50
C VAL A 342 4.84 -10.25 0.31
N ASP A 343 5.01 -10.77 -0.89
CA ASP A 343 5.98 -11.82 -1.20
C ASP A 343 7.35 -11.23 -1.54
N ARG A 344 8.31 -11.49 -0.65
CA ARG A 344 9.69 -10.98 -0.75
C ARG A 344 10.66 -11.95 -1.40
N SER A 345 10.17 -13.06 -1.95
CA SER A 345 11.00 -14.04 -2.66
C SER A 345 11.56 -13.49 -3.97
N ILE A 346 10.84 -12.58 -4.64
CA ILE A 346 11.26 -11.87 -5.84
C ILE A 346 11.73 -10.45 -5.51
N LYS A 347 12.82 -10.00 -6.17
CA LYS A 347 13.44 -8.67 -5.97
C LYS A 347 13.76 -7.95 -7.28
N ASP A 348 13.20 -8.42 -8.40
CA ASP A 348 13.47 -7.87 -9.72
C ASP A 348 12.62 -6.60 -10.01
N SER A 349 11.68 -6.23 -9.14
CA SER A 349 11.01 -4.92 -9.10
C SER A 349 11.37 -4.19 -7.81
N ASP A 350 11.25 -2.86 -7.79
CA ASP A 350 11.35 -2.07 -6.55
C ASP A 350 10.12 -2.19 -5.64
N HIS A 351 9.08 -2.86 -6.15
CA HIS A 351 7.94 -3.35 -5.39
C HIS A 351 8.03 -4.87 -5.16
N TYR A 352 7.42 -5.33 -4.08
CA TYR A 352 7.10 -6.73 -3.83
C TYR A 352 5.64 -6.99 -4.21
N PRO A 353 5.33 -8.10 -4.90
CA PRO A 353 3.95 -8.47 -5.20
C PRO A 353 3.14 -8.72 -3.93
N ILE A 354 1.87 -8.31 -3.95
CA ILE A 354 0.89 -8.63 -2.92
C ILE A 354 -0.13 -9.61 -3.47
N TRP A 355 -0.43 -10.66 -2.72
CA TRP A 355 -1.47 -11.62 -3.09
C TRP A 355 -2.27 -12.09 -1.88
N CYS A 356 -3.49 -12.56 -2.09
CA CYS A 356 -4.31 -13.23 -1.08
C CYS A 356 -5.27 -14.21 -1.72
N TYR A 357 -5.82 -15.13 -0.92
CA TYR A 357 -7.00 -15.88 -1.31
C TYR A 357 -8.25 -15.12 -0.88
N ILE A 358 -9.25 -15.04 -1.75
CA ILE A 358 -10.49 -14.29 -1.51
C ILE A 358 -11.66 -15.25 -1.71
N GLY A 359 -12.41 -15.48 -0.64
CA GLY A 359 -13.64 -16.28 -0.64
C GLY A 359 -14.87 -15.43 -0.33
N LYS A 360 -16.05 -16.00 -0.55
CA LYS A 360 -17.30 -15.40 -0.05
C LYS A 360 -17.36 -15.56 1.47
N GLN A 361 -17.96 -14.58 2.16
CA GLN A 361 -18.20 -14.62 3.60
C GLN A 361 -19.52 -15.30 3.95
#